data_AF-A7RQJ5-F1
#
_entry.id   AF-A7RQJ5-F1
#
_cell.length_a   1.000
_cell.length_b   1.000
_cell.length_c   1.000
_cell.angle_alpha   90.00
_cell.angle_beta   90.00
_cell.angle_gamma   90.00
#
_symmetry.space_group_name_H-M   'P 1'
#
loop_
_entity.id
_entity.type
_entity.pdbx_description
1 polymer ?
#
loop_
_entity_poly.entity_id
_entity_poly.type
_entity_poly.pdbx_seq_one_letter_code
_entity_poly.pdbx_strand_id
1 'polypeptide(L)'
;KDHEAVQRFLLKIPQDVLALASFHCKAYTRALMHFESFIATQHQDKQEHLGFLQSIYVALDEPDGVVGVAAIRTKKATLHEQILEHESAGQLRDASACYENAIQEEPNAIGHQKGLLKCLFGLGQVTNALMYADGVMGQR
;
A
#
# COMPACT_ATOMS: atom_id res chain seq x y z
N LYS A 1 15.07 3.47 40.33
CA LYS A 1 14.23 2.28 40.52
C LYS A 1 12.93 2.40 39.72
N ASP A 2 12.24 3.54 39.77
CA ASP A 2 10.97 3.71 39.03
C ASP A 2 11.15 3.71 37.50
N HIS A 3 12.24 4.30 36.99
CA HIS A 3 12.53 4.29 35.55
C HIS A 3 12.69 2.87 34.96
N GLU A 4 13.36 1.97 35.68
CA GLU A 4 13.47 0.56 35.25
C GLU A 4 12.12 -0.17 35.29
N ALA A 5 11.26 0.16 36.26
CA ALA A 5 9.93 -0.43 36.34
C ALA A 5 9.05 0.00 35.14
N VAL A 6 9.12 1.28 34.76
CA VAL A 6 8.41 1.81 33.57
C VAL A 6 8.96 1.18 32.30
N GLN A 7 10.29 1.08 32.15
CA GLN A 7 10.90 0.47 30.97
C GLN A 7 10.52 -1.01 30.84
N ARG A 8 10.52 -1.77 31.95
CA ARG A 8 10.04 -3.16 31.96
C ARG A 8 8.56 -3.27 31.62
N PHE A 9 7.74 -2.30 31.99
CA PHE A 9 6.34 -2.27 31.61
C PHE A 9 6.17 -2.01 30.10
N LEU A 10 6.90 -1.04 29.54
CA LEU A 10 6.86 -0.72 28.11
C LEU A 10 7.29 -1.92 27.25
N LEU A 11 8.30 -2.68 27.69
CA LEU A 11 8.75 -3.90 27.00
C LEU A 11 7.71 -5.02 26.99
N LYS A 12 6.70 -4.99 27.87
CA LYS A 12 5.60 -5.97 27.87
C LYS A 12 4.53 -5.66 26.82
N ILE A 13 4.51 -4.44 26.27
CA ILE A 13 3.50 -4.03 25.30
C ILE A 13 3.95 -4.53 23.91
N PRO A 14 3.15 -5.39 23.25
CA PRO A 14 3.44 -5.87 21.92
C PRO A 14 3.42 -4.71 20.92
N GLN A 15 4.55 -4.49 20.23
CA GLN A 15 4.74 -3.37 19.31
C GLN A 15 3.95 -3.55 18.01
N ASP A 16 3.72 -4.79 17.59
CA ASP A 16 2.85 -5.18 16.48
C ASP A 16 1.40 -4.73 16.68
N VAL A 17 0.81 -5.05 17.84
CA VAL A 17 -0.56 -4.64 18.17
C VAL A 17 -0.65 -3.12 18.25
N LEU A 18 0.37 -2.48 18.81
CA LEU A 18 0.42 -1.02 18.92
C LEU A 18 0.53 -0.34 17.55
N ALA A 19 1.30 -0.91 16.62
CA ALA A 19 1.40 -0.43 15.25
C ALA A 19 0.06 -0.56 14.52
N LEU A 20 -0.59 -1.72 14.61
CA LEU A 20 -1.90 -1.96 14.00
C LEU A 20 -2.99 -1.04 14.57
N ALA A 21 -3.05 -0.91 15.90
CA ALA A 21 -3.97 0.00 16.56
C ALA A 21 -3.72 1.46 16.15
N SER A 22 -2.46 1.88 16.07
CA SER A 22 -2.08 3.23 15.64
C SER A 22 -2.48 3.49 14.18
N PHE A 23 -2.35 2.48 13.31
CA PHE A 23 -2.77 2.56 11.92
C PHE A 23 -4.29 2.78 11.80
N HIS A 24 -5.10 2.02 12.54
CA HIS A 24 -6.56 2.22 12.58
C HIS A 24 -6.96 3.57 13.19
N CYS A 25 -6.18 4.08 14.13
CA CYS A 25 -6.36 5.41 14.72
C CYS A 25 -5.88 6.57 13.83
N LYS A 26 -5.42 6.29 12.60
CA LYS A 26 -4.84 7.28 11.68
C LYS A 26 -3.58 7.97 12.21
N ALA A 27 -2.91 7.38 13.19
CA ALA A 27 -1.64 7.84 13.73
C ALA A 27 -0.49 7.15 12.98
N TYR A 28 -0.40 7.38 11.67
CA TYR A 28 0.47 6.61 10.77
C TYR A 28 1.97 6.75 11.08
N THR A 29 2.42 7.92 11.52
CA THR A 29 3.83 8.14 11.92
C THR A 29 4.21 7.32 13.15
N ARG A 30 3.30 7.19 14.12
CA ARG A 30 3.51 6.32 15.30
C ARG A 30 3.44 4.86 14.91
N ALA A 31 2.51 4.50 14.03
CA ALA A 31 2.42 3.15 13.49
C ALA A 31 3.74 2.73 12.83
N LEU A 32 4.32 3.60 12.00
CA LEU A 32 5.62 3.38 11.36
C LEU A 32 6.73 3.18 12.40
N MET A 33 6.85 4.09 13.38
CA MET A 33 7.88 4.00 14.43
C MET A 33 7.80 2.67 15.21
N HIS A 34 6.61 2.27 15.63
CA HIS A 34 6.41 1.02 16.36
C HIS A 34 6.70 -0.20 15.48
N PHE A 35 6.33 -0.14 14.21
CA PHE A 35 6.55 -1.23 13.26
C PHE A 35 8.03 -1.40 12.90
N GLU A 36 8.78 -0.31 12.70
CA GLU A 36 10.22 -0.36 12.48
C GLU A 36 10.95 -0.92 13.71
N SER A 37 10.54 -0.52 14.91
CA SER A 37 11.09 -1.06 16.17
C SER A 37 10.77 -2.56 16.30
N PHE A 38 9.58 -2.98 15.89
CA PHE A 38 9.17 -4.39 15.86
C PHE A 38 10.06 -5.22 14.92
N ILE A 39 10.24 -4.77 13.67
CA ILE A 39 11.11 -5.44 12.68
C ILE A 39 12.56 -5.50 13.15
N ALA A 40 13.07 -4.42 13.76
CA ALA A 40 14.44 -4.37 14.27
C ALA A 40 14.67 -5.35 15.43
N THR A 41 13.65 -5.56 16.27
CA THR A 41 13.78 -6.41 17.47
C THR A 41 13.56 -7.88 17.17
N GLN A 42 12.61 -8.22 16.30
CA GLN A 42 12.17 -9.61 16.15
C GLN A 42 12.93 -10.43 15.09
N HIS A 43 13.83 -9.86 14.28
CA HIS A 43 14.61 -10.59 13.25
C HIS A 43 13.77 -11.56 12.38
N GLN A 44 12.46 -11.38 12.32
CA GLN A 44 11.56 -12.21 11.53
C GLN A 44 11.69 -11.86 10.05
N ASP A 45 11.20 -12.76 9.20
CA ASP A 45 11.20 -12.61 7.75
C ASP A 45 10.53 -11.29 7.36
N LYS A 46 11.38 -10.30 7.05
CA LYS A 46 11.00 -8.94 6.67
C LYS A 46 10.01 -8.95 5.51
N GLN A 47 10.10 -9.96 4.65
CA GLN A 47 9.33 -10.11 3.41
C GLN A 47 7.81 -10.21 3.63
N GLU A 48 7.34 -10.83 4.71
CA GLU A 48 5.90 -10.97 4.97
C GLU A 48 5.27 -9.66 5.47
N HIS A 49 6.08 -8.86 6.16
CA HIS A 49 5.68 -7.60 6.78
C HIS A 49 5.78 -6.39 5.82
N LEU A 50 6.35 -6.57 4.62
CA LEU A 50 6.53 -5.48 3.65
C LEU A 50 5.20 -4.91 3.13
N GLY A 51 4.17 -5.76 2.97
CA GLY A 51 2.86 -5.29 2.50
C GLY A 51 2.20 -4.31 3.48
N PHE A 52 2.29 -4.61 4.79
CA PHE A 52 1.80 -3.69 5.81
C PHE A 52 2.60 -2.39 5.84
N LEU A 53 3.92 -2.47 5.71
CA LEU A 53 4.79 -1.29 5.63
C LEU A 53 4.44 -0.39 4.43
N GLN A 54 4.21 -0.97 3.24
CA GLN A 54 3.73 -0.21 2.08
C GLN A 54 2.40 0.49 2.35
N SER A 55 1.46 -0.17 3.04
CA SER A 55 0.17 0.45 3.39
C SER A 55 0.32 1.65 4.32
N ILE A 56 1.31 1.64 5.23
CA ILE A 56 1.61 2.78 6.10
C ILE A 56 2.18 3.94 5.28
N TYR A 57 3.13 3.69 4.37
CA TYR A 57 3.71 4.73 3.52
C TYR A 57 2.69 5.37 2.56
N VAL A 58 1.78 4.57 2.00
CA VAL A 58 0.66 5.11 1.21
C VAL A 58 -0.26 5.98 2.06
N ALA A 59 -0.56 5.56 3.30
CA ALA A 59 -1.38 6.38 4.21
C ALA A 59 -0.67 7.65 4.71
N LEU A 60 0.66 7.71 4.61
CA LEU A 60 1.48 8.89 4.90
C LEU A 60 1.66 9.81 3.67
N ASP A 61 1.13 9.43 2.51
CA ASP A 61 1.38 10.11 1.23
C ASP A 61 2.89 10.22 0.91
N GLU A 62 3.69 9.20 1.29
CA GLU A 62 5.14 9.15 1.05
C GLU A 62 5.48 8.14 -0.06
N PRO A 63 5.52 8.58 -1.34
CA PRO A 63 5.75 7.67 -2.47
C PRO A 63 7.15 7.07 -2.47
N ASP A 64 8.16 7.82 -2.00
CA ASP A 64 9.55 7.35 -1.92
C ASP A 64 9.69 6.13 -1.01
N GLY A 65 8.95 6.10 0.10
CA GLY A 65 8.92 4.96 1.02
C GLY A 65 8.34 3.70 0.37
N VAL A 66 7.27 3.84 -0.42
CA VAL A 66 6.64 2.71 -1.14
C VAL A 66 7.62 2.09 -2.14
N VAL A 67 8.31 2.93 -2.93
CA VAL A 67 9.32 2.49 -3.91
C VAL A 67 10.53 1.86 -3.21
N GLY A 68 10.95 2.41 -2.07
CA GLY A 68 12.02 1.84 -1.26
C GLY A 68 11.70 0.43 -0.75
N VAL A 69 10.48 0.22 -0.27
CA VAL A 69 10.03 -1.12 0.16
C VAL A 69 9.95 -2.09 -1.01
N ALA A 70 9.50 -1.63 -2.18
CA ALA A 70 9.48 -2.43 -3.40
C ALA A 70 10.88 -2.89 -3.82
N ALA A 71 11.88 -2.01 -3.71
CA ALA A 71 13.27 -2.34 -4.04
C ALA A 71 13.91 -3.38 -3.11
N ILE A 72 13.44 -3.46 -1.86
CA ILE A 72 13.91 -4.45 -0.87
C ILE A 72 13.21 -5.82 -1.04
N ARG A 73 12.04 -5.84 -1.69
CA ARG A 73 11.27 -7.06 -1.90
C ARG A 73 12.01 -8.00 -2.85
N THR A 74 12.19 -9.26 -2.43
CA THR A 74 12.86 -10.30 -3.23
C THR A 74 11.86 -11.28 -3.84
N LYS A 75 10.66 -11.38 -3.25
CA LYS A 75 9.56 -12.19 -3.77
C LYS A 75 8.82 -11.46 -4.90
N LYS A 76 8.21 -12.22 -5.81
CA LYS A 76 7.34 -11.67 -6.86
C LYS A 76 6.21 -10.88 -6.21
N ALA A 77 6.13 -9.58 -6.52
CA ALA A 77 5.08 -8.71 -6.03
C ALA A 77 3.71 -9.18 -6.52
N THR A 78 2.72 -9.14 -5.64
CA THR A 78 1.32 -9.38 -6.02
C THR A 78 0.84 -8.29 -6.98
N LEU A 79 -0.20 -8.58 -7.78
CA LEU A 79 -0.78 -7.60 -8.70
C LEU A 79 -1.20 -6.31 -7.97
N HIS A 80 -1.76 -6.44 -6.76
CA HIS A 80 -2.15 -5.29 -5.95
C HIS A 80 -0.96 -4.44 -5.50
N GLU A 81 0.15 -5.06 -5.09
CA GLU A 81 1.37 -4.35 -4.71
C GLU A 81 2.01 -3.65 -5.91
N GLN A 82 2.02 -4.27 -7.10
CA GLN A 82 2.53 -3.63 -8.33
C GLN A 82 1.71 -2.40 -8.71
N ILE A 83 0.37 -2.48 -8.59
CA ILE A 83 -0.51 -1.33 -8.81
C ILE A 83 -0.15 -0.19 -7.86
N LEU A 84 0.01 -0.51 -6.57
CA LEU A 84 0.35 0.46 -5.53
C LEU A 84 1.69 1.15 -5.80
N GLU A 85 2.67 0.38 -6.25
CA GLU A 85 4.02 0.84 -6.60
C GLU A 85 4.00 1.79 -7.79
N HIS A 86 3.34 1.41 -8.89
CA HIS A 86 3.24 2.27 -10.07
C HIS A 86 2.40 3.53 -9.82
N GLU A 87 1.35 3.44 -9.00
CA GLU A 87 0.56 4.61 -8.60
C GLU A 87 1.40 5.57 -7.75
N SER A 88 2.16 5.04 -6.79
CA SER A 88 3.05 5.83 -5.93
C SER A 88 4.23 6.44 -6.71
N ALA A 89 4.80 5.70 -7.67
CA ALA A 89 5.87 6.18 -8.55
C ALA A 89 5.39 7.18 -9.62
N GLY A 90 4.07 7.40 -9.76
CA GLY A 90 3.50 8.25 -10.79
C GLY A 90 3.65 7.68 -12.22
N GLN A 91 3.97 6.39 -12.35
CA GLN A 91 4.09 5.70 -13.63
C GLN A 91 2.71 5.29 -14.14
N LEU A 92 1.93 6.27 -14.56
CA LEU A 92 0.52 6.07 -14.93
C LEU A 92 0.31 5.10 -16.10
N ARG A 93 1.30 4.98 -17.01
CA ARG A 93 1.25 4.04 -18.14
C ARG A 93 1.34 2.59 -17.66
N ASP A 94 2.35 2.30 -16.84
CA ASP A 94 2.55 0.95 -16.30
C ASP A 94 1.41 0.59 -15.33
N ALA A 95 0.96 1.55 -14.52
CA ALA A 95 -0.23 1.40 -13.68
C ALA A 95 -1.47 1.02 -14.49
N SER A 96 -1.72 1.67 -15.64
CA SER A 96 -2.87 1.35 -16.48
C SER A 96 -2.85 -0.09 -17.01
N ALA A 97 -1.67 -0.59 -17.42
CA ALA A 97 -1.51 -1.97 -17.85
C ALA A 97 -1.73 -2.97 -16.69
N CYS A 98 -1.24 -2.65 -15.49
CA CYS A 98 -1.50 -3.45 -14.29
C CYS A 98 -2.99 -3.47 -13.91
N TYR A 99 -3.70 -2.35 -14.04
CA TYR A 99 -5.13 -2.29 -13.81
C TYR A 99 -5.93 -3.11 -14.83
N GLU A 100 -5.55 -3.06 -16.12
CA GLU A 100 -6.18 -3.90 -17.15
C GLU A 100 -6.03 -5.39 -16.84
N ASN A 101 -4.84 -5.82 -16.41
CA ASN A 101 -4.62 -7.20 -15.96
C ASN A 101 -5.47 -7.56 -14.73
N ALA A 102 -5.58 -6.66 -13.74
CA ALA A 102 -6.40 -6.88 -12.56
C ALA A 102 -7.90 -6.97 -12.90
N ILE A 103 -8.38 -6.21 -13.88
CA ILE A 103 -9.78 -6.27 -14.34
C ILE A 103 -10.06 -7.59 -15.08
N GLN A 104 -9.08 -8.17 -15.76
CA GLN A 104 -9.23 -9.50 -16.37
C GLN A 104 -9.39 -10.60 -15.33
N GLU A 105 -8.67 -10.52 -14.21
CA GLU A 105 -8.82 -11.47 -13.10
C GLU A 105 -10.11 -11.22 -12.29
N GLU A 106 -10.41 -9.95 -12.00
CA GLU A 106 -11.56 -9.55 -11.18
C GLU A 106 -12.41 -8.45 -11.86
N PRO A 107 -13.29 -8.82 -12.81
CA PRO A 107 -14.08 -7.84 -13.57
C PRO A 107 -15.13 -7.09 -12.74
N ASN A 108 -15.52 -7.63 -11.57
CA ASN A 108 -16.54 -7.03 -10.71
C ASN A 108 -15.98 -6.01 -9.70
N ALA A 109 -14.65 -5.85 -9.63
CA ALA A 109 -14.01 -4.95 -8.68
C ALA A 109 -14.05 -3.49 -9.18
N ILE A 110 -15.06 -2.73 -8.72
CA ILE A 110 -15.23 -1.30 -9.04
C ILE A 110 -13.99 -0.48 -8.65
N GLY A 111 -13.25 -0.92 -7.62
CA GLY A 111 -12.00 -0.28 -7.19
C GLY A 111 -10.95 -0.22 -8.30
N HIS A 112 -10.75 -1.32 -9.03
CA HIS A 112 -9.78 -1.39 -10.12
C HIS A 112 -10.21 -0.57 -11.34
N GLN A 113 -11.50 -0.57 -11.67
CA GLN A 113 -12.06 0.25 -12.75
C GLN A 113 -11.89 1.76 -12.45
N LYS A 114 -12.13 2.17 -11.20
CA LYS A 114 -11.90 3.55 -10.76
C LYS A 114 -10.43 3.93 -10.85
N GLY A 115 -9.53 3.03 -10.45
CA GLY A 115 -8.08 3.22 -10.56
C GLY A 115 -7.63 3.41 -12.01
N LEU A 116 -8.10 2.56 -12.92
CA LEU A 116 -7.82 2.68 -14.36
C LEU A 116 -8.27 4.03 -14.91
N LEU A 117 -9.51 4.45 -14.60
CA LEU A 117 -10.03 5.75 -15.04
C LEU A 117 -9.17 6.90 -14.51
N LYS A 118 -8.75 6.87 -13.24
CA LYS A 118 -7.85 7.87 -12.65
C LYS A 118 -6.51 7.94 -13.40
N CYS A 119 -5.93 6.79 -13.76
CA CYS A 119 -4.71 6.73 -14.57
C CYS A 119 -4.92 7.31 -15.98
N LEU A 120 -6.02 6.97 -16.66
CA LEU A 120 -6.35 7.49 -17.99
C LEU A 120 -6.57 9.01 -17.98
N PHE A 121 -7.24 9.54 -16.96
CA PHE A 121 -7.38 10.98 -16.77
C PHE A 121 -6.02 11.65 -16.53
N GLY A 122 -5.16 11.07 -15.69
CA GLY A 122 -3.82 11.60 -15.43
C GLY A 122 -2.89 11.56 -16.66
N LEU A 123 -3.10 10.61 -17.58
CA LEU A 123 -2.40 10.54 -18.88
C LEU A 123 -2.97 11.50 -19.93
N GLY A 124 -4.10 12.16 -19.65
CA GLY A 124 -4.80 13.01 -20.61
C GLY A 124 -5.60 12.26 -21.68
N GLN A 125 -5.78 10.94 -21.54
CA GLN A 125 -6.52 10.09 -22.48
C GLN A 125 -8.02 10.06 -22.17
N VAL A 126 -8.64 11.24 -22.13
CA VAL A 126 -10.04 11.42 -21.72
C VAL A 126 -11.02 10.69 -22.64
N THR A 127 -10.73 10.62 -23.94
CA THR A 127 -11.58 9.90 -24.91
C THR A 127 -11.63 8.40 -24.63
N ASN A 128 -10.48 7.81 -24.24
CA ASN A 128 -10.41 6.40 -23.90
C ASN A 128 -11.15 6.12 -22.59
N ALA A 129 -11.02 7.01 -21.61
CA ALA A 129 -11.77 6.93 -20.36
C ALA A 129 -13.29 7.00 -20.58
N LEU A 130 -13.75 7.88 -21.47
CA LEU A 130 -15.17 7.99 -21.83
C LEU A 130 -15.69 6.72 -22.51
N MET A 131 -14.98 6.23 -23.54
CA MET A 131 -15.37 5.00 -24.23
C MET A 131 -15.38 3.79 -23.27
N TYR A 132 -14.41 3.72 -22.36
CA TYR A 132 -14.38 2.68 -21.34
C TYR A 132 -15.57 2.79 -20.38
N ALA A 133 -15.88 3.99 -19.88
CA ALA A 133 -17.01 4.22 -18.98
C ALA A 133 -18.35 3.88 -19.64
N ASP A 134 -18.55 4.28 -20.89
CA ASP A 134 -19.74 3.93 -21.67
C ASP A 134 -19.86 2.40 -21.86
N GLY A 135 -18.73 1.73 -22.12
CA GLY A 135 -18.67 0.27 -22.21
C GLY A 135 -19.05 -0.44 -20.91
N VAL A 136 -18.55 0.03 -19.76
CA VAL A 136 -18.89 -0.53 -18.44
C VAL A 136 -20.35 -0.27 -18.08
N MET A 137 -20.89 0.91 -18.40
CA MET A 137 -22.28 1.26 -18.15
C MET A 137 -23.24 0.48 -19.06
N GLY A 138 -22.84 0.18 -20.30
CA GLY A 138 -23.63 -0.61 -21.24
C GLY A 138 -23.63 -2.12 -20.98
N GLN A 139 -22.71 -2.63 -20.14
CA GLN A 139 -22.66 -4.04 -19.73
C GLN A 139 -23.49 -4.35 -18.46
N ARG A 140 -24.16 -3.36 -17.89
CA ARG A 140 -25.11 -3.50 -16.77
C ARG A 140 -26.55 -3.50 -17.26
#